data_AF-A0AAN6RGZ5-F1
#
_entry.id   AF-A0AAN6RGZ5-F1
#
_cell.length_a   1.000
_cell.length_b   1.000
_cell.length_c   1.000
_cell.angle_alpha   90.00
_cell.angle_beta   90.00
_cell.angle_gamma   90.00
#
_symmetry.space_group_name_H-M   'P 1'
#
loop_
_entity.id
_entity.type
_entity.pdbx_description
1 polymer ?
#
loop_
_entity_poly.entity_id
_entity_poly.type
_entity_poly.pdbx_seq_one_letter_code
_entity_poly.pdbx_strand_id
1 'polypeptide(L)'
;MAPNRIIIDTDPGVDDVLAMLLAFAAKPEELEVLMVSLTFGNVEVQNCLRNVVTLFQYIEKEKAWRREKGRPEGFEALEGRKPIVAVGAEEPLAEHMMVADFFHGVDGLGGIHHSHPHLSPAETWKSLFKPTPEPLSAEEAAELEKVKEAHSLFTPSLKPAHEEMLRLLRENEPDTITIVAIGPLTNLAIAAATDPETFLKVKEVVVMGGAVNWPGNMTPGAEFNTYADSIAAARLYALTSPNPLTTMPPSLGKGKKSLPAYPQNLSRQLNVKLFPLDITEQHLLPRTLFNSYIESEALSGSPLKEWAELFLVSTFRKIASLDSHLDAETIGLHLHDPLTVWWKLRGSGQEGAALWIGGSGRCRRG
;
A
#
# COMPACT_ATOMS: atom_id res chain seq x y z
N MET A 1 -8.46 -15.47 -18.38
CA MET A 1 -7.58 -14.32 -18.71
C MET A 1 -6.31 -14.47 -17.89
N ALA A 2 -5.19 -13.89 -18.33
CA ALA A 2 -3.99 -13.85 -17.47
C ALA A 2 -4.29 -12.99 -16.21
N PRO A 3 -3.67 -13.29 -15.05
CA PRO A 3 -3.89 -12.52 -13.84
C PRO A 3 -3.43 -11.07 -14.00
N ASN A 4 -4.03 -10.16 -13.22
CA ASN A 4 -3.54 -8.79 -13.13
C ASN A 4 -2.21 -8.79 -12.37
N ARG A 5 -1.14 -8.32 -13.00
CA ARG A 5 0.19 -8.25 -12.38
C ARG A 5 0.39 -6.85 -11.83
N ILE A 6 0.66 -6.74 -10.53
CA ILE A 6 0.71 -5.44 -9.86
C ILE A 6 1.98 -5.22 -9.04
N ILE A 7 2.35 -3.94 -8.92
CA ILE A 7 3.23 -3.42 -7.87
C ILE A 7 2.35 -2.58 -6.95
N ILE A 8 2.42 -2.80 -5.65
CA ILE A 8 1.77 -1.96 -4.64
C ILE A 8 2.82 -0.99 -4.10
N ASP A 9 2.66 0.32 -4.26
CA ASP A 9 3.49 1.35 -3.64
C ASP A 9 2.72 2.01 -2.50
N THR A 10 3.23 1.88 -1.28
CA THR A 10 2.43 2.06 -0.05
C THR A 10 3.30 2.55 1.12
N ASP A 11 2.66 3.14 2.12
CA ASP A 11 3.19 3.61 3.39
C ASP A 11 2.41 2.98 4.57
N PRO A 12 2.54 1.67 4.81
CA PRO A 12 1.55 0.87 5.51
C PRO A 12 1.06 1.41 6.84
N GLY A 13 -0.12 2.04 6.80
CA GLY A 13 -0.98 2.29 7.93
C GLY A 13 -2.13 1.28 7.99
N VAL A 14 -3.17 1.64 8.74
CA VAL A 14 -4.34 0.78 8.96
C VAL A 14 -5.02 0.37 7.66
N ASP A 15 -5.30 1.32 6.75
CA ASP A 15 -6.07 1.05 5.54
C ASP A 15 -5.22 0.35 4.46
N ASP A 16 -3.93 0.70 4.34
CA ASP A 16 -2.95 -0.03 3.52
C ASP A 16 -2.84 -1.51 3.90
N VAL A 17 -2.81 -1.82 5.21
CA VAL A 17 -2.74 -3.19 5.70
C VAL A 17 -3.98 -3.98 5.26
N LEU A 18 -5.17 -3.36 5.30
CA LEU A 18 -6.39 -3.98 4.78
C LEU A 18 -6.31 -4.16 3.25
N ALA A 19 -5.75 -3.20 2.53
CA ALA A 19 -5.57 -3.27 1.08
C ALA A 19 -4.63 -4.42 0.68
N MET A 20 -3.52 -4.59 1.41
CA MET A 20 -2.60 -5.71 1.22
C MET A 20 -3.22 -7.05 1.62
N LEU A 21 -3.97 -7.13 2.72
CA LEU A 21 -4.71 -8.35 3.09
C LEU A 21 -5.69 -8.75 1.99
N LEU A 22 -6.41 -7.79 1.40
CA LEU A 22 -7.31 -8.01 0.28
C LEU A 22 -6.55 -8.50 -0.96
N ALA A 23 -5.42 -7.89 -1.30
CA ALA A 23 -4.58 -8.29 -2.43
C ALA A 23 -4.05 -9.73 -2.25
N PHE A 24 -3.56 -10.06 -1.06
CA PHE A 24 -2.97 -11.37 -0.79
C PHE A 24 -4.02 -12.47 -0.69
N ALA A 25 -5.24 -12.16 -0.25
CA ALA A 25 -6.38 -13.09 -0.21
C ALA A 25 -6.98 -13.39 -1.59
N ALA A 26 -6.55 -12.69 -2.64
CA ALA A 26 -7.03 -12.93 -4.00
C ALA A 26 -6.53 -14.27 -4.55
N LYS A 27 -7.21 -14.77 -5.58
CA LYS A 27 -6.77 -16.00 -6.25
C LYS A 27 -5.59 -15.72 -7.20
N PRO A 28 -4.70 -16.70 -7.44
CA PRO A 28 -3.57 -16.55 -8.35
C PRO A 28 -3.96 -16.22 -9.79
N GLU A 29 -5.16 -16.65 -10.23
CA GLU A 29 -5.71 -16.32 -11.54
C GLU A 29 -6.29 -14.90 -11.65
N GLU A 30 -6.52 -14.22 -10.52
CA GLU A 30 -7.06 -12.86 -10.45
C GLU A 30 -5.95 -11.82 -10.31
N LEU A 31 -4.98 -12.08 -9.44
CA LEU A 31 -3.92 -11.13 -9.06
C LEU A 31 -2.58 -11.81 -8.80
N GLU A 32 -1.51 -11.24 -9.35
CA GLU A 32 -0.12 -11.55 -9.03
C GLU A 32 0.55 -10.29 -8.48
N VAL A 33 0.86 -10.28 -7.18
CA VAL A 33 1.59 -9.16 -6.54
C VAL A 33 3.08 -9.36 -6.74
N LEU A 34 3.69 -8.58 -7.63
CA LEU A 34 5.12 -8.69 -7.95
C LEU A 34 5.99 -8.07 -6.86
N MET A 35 5.54 -6.96 -6.28
CA MET A 35 6.32 -6.15 -5.37
C MET A 35 5.41 -5.33 -4.45
N VAL A 36 5.83 -5.20 -3.20
CA VAL A 36 5.42 -4.17 -2.23
C VAL A 36 6.58 -3.18 -2.10
N SER A 37 6.36 -2.00 -2.63
CA SER A 37 7.26 -0.85 -2.61
C SER A 37 6.88 0.04 -1.43
N LEU A 38 7.84 0.31 -0.54
CA LEU A 38 7.59 1.10 0.67
C LEU A 38 8.05 2.53 0.50
N THR A 39 7.23 3.48 0.95
CA THR A 39 7.59 4.90 1.07
C THR A 39 7.24 5.42 2.47
N PHE A 40 7.78 6.57 2.85
CA PHE A 40 7.26 7.35 3.97
C PHE A 40 5.85 7.85 3.65
N GLY A 41 5.08 8.19 4.69
CA GLY A 41 3.79 8.85 4.58
C GLY A 41 3.10 8.87 5.95
N ASN A 42 2.15 7.97 6.17
CA ASN A 42 1.47 7.76 7.45
C ASN A 42 2.45 7.69 8.62
N VAL A 43 3.55 6.97 8.41
CA VAL A 43 4.70 6.89 9.32
C VAL A 43 6.02 6.88 8.56
N GLU A 44 7.13 6.92 9.29
CA GLU A 44 8.46 6.75 8.74
C GLU A 44 8.60 5.40 8.02
N VAL A 45 9.37 5.35 6.92
CA VAL A 45 9.47 4.15 6.09
C VAL A 45 10.00 2.91 6.84
N GLN A 46 10.74 3.10 7.93
CA GLN A 46 11.20 2.00 8.79
C GLN A 46 10.06 1.38 9.60
N ASN A 47 9.07 2.19 10.01
CA ASN A 47 7.83 1.70 10.62
C ASN A 47 6.94 1.05 9.56
N CYS A 48 6.85 1.61 8.35
CA CYS A 48 6.21 0.98 7.21
C CYS A 48 6.74 -0.45 6.97
N LEU A 49 8.07 -0.61 6.98
CA LEU A 49 8.71 -1.92 6.84
C LEU A 49 8.37 -2.86 8.00
N ARG A 50 8.40 -2.37 9.24
CA ARG A 50 8.00 -3.15 10.42
C ARG A 50 6.55 -3.62 10.31
N ASN A 51 5.63 -2.78 9.81
CA ASN A 51 4.22 -3.12 9.62
C ASN A 51 4.06 -4.22 8.57
N VAL A 52 4.77 -4.15 7.44
CA VAL A 52 4.75 -5.20 6.41
C VAL A 52 5.30 -6.53 6.92
N VAL A 53 6.44 -6.51 7.62
CA VAL A 53 7.01 -7.74 8.20
C VAL A 53 6.04 -8.35 9.22
N THR A 54 5.41 -7.51 10.05
CA THR A 54 4.37 -7.93 11.01
C THR A 54 3.19 -8.56 10.29
N LEU A 55 2.69 -7.94 9.22
CA LEU A 55 1.61 -8.46 8.39
C LEU A 55 1.92 -9.87 7.87
N PHE A 56 3.09 -10.08 7.24
CA PHE A 56 3.49 -11.40 6.75
C PHE A 56 3.60 -12.43 7.88
N GLN A 57 4.13 -12.05 9.04
CA GLN A 57 4.18 -12.94 10.20
C GLN A 57 2.77 -13.37 10.65
N TYR A 58 1.80 -12.46 10.67
CA TYR A 58 0.43 -12.79 11.04
C TYR A 58 -0.32 -13.60 9.98
N ILE A 59 -0.03 -13.37 8.70
CA ILE A 59 -0.52 -14.24 7.62
C ILE A 59 0.00 -15.66 7.81
N GLU A 60 1.29 -15.85 8.09
CA GLU A 60 1.86 -17.18 8.30
C GLU A 60 1.25 -17.90 9.52
N LYS A 61 1.09 -17.20 10.63
CA LYS A 61 0.41 -17.70 11.84
C LYS A 61 -1.05 -18.07 11.54
N GLU A 62 -1.76 -17.24 10.78
CA GLU A 62 -3.15 -17.48 10.39
C GLU A 62 -3.29 -18.69 9.47
N LYS A 63 -2.40 -18.86 8.48
CA LYS A 63 -2.37 -20.04 7.61
C LYS A 63 -2.13 -21.32 8.41
N ALA A 64 -1.18 -21.31 9.34
CA ALA A 64 -0.90 -22.44 10.23
C ALA A 64 -2.13 -22.78 11.09
N TRP A 65 -2.74 -21.78 11.72
CA TRP A 65 -3.96 -21.96 12.52
C TRP A 65 -5.13 -22.51 11.68
N ARG A 66 -5.35 -21.98 10.46
CA ARG A 66 -6.40 -22.48 9.55
C ARG A 66 -6.18 -23.94 9.18
N ARG A 67 -4.93 -24.32 8.87
CA ARG A 67 -4.54 -25.71 8.58
C ARG A 67 -4.85 -26.64 9.75
N GLU A 68 -4.48 -26.25 10.98
CA GLU A 68 -4.76 -27.02 12.20
C GLU A 68 -6.26 -27.18 12.46
N LYS A 69 -7.06 -26.19 12.07
CA LYS A 69 -8.53 -26.22 12.17
C LYS A 69 -9.22 -26.89 10.97
N GLY A 70 -8.47 -27.43 9.99
CA GLY A 70 -9.02 -28.05 8.79
C GLY A 70 -9.75 -27.07 7.86
N ARG A 71 -9.36 -25.79 7.86
CA ARG A 71 -9.92 -24.72 7.02
C ARG A 71 -9.03 -24.47 5.81
N PRO A 72 -9.55 -23.93 4.70
CA PRO A 72 -8.72 -23.41 3.62
C PRO A 72 -7.72 -22.39 4.18
N GLU A 73 -6.43 -22.53 3.85
CA GLU A 73 -5.39 -21.64 4.37
C GLU A 73 -5.60 -20.19 3.90
N GLY A 74 -6.11 -20.01 2.68
CA GLY A 74 -6.27 -18.71 2.05
C GLY A 74 -4.93 -18.07 1.69
N PHE A 75 -5.00 -16.80 1.30
CA PHE A 75 -3.85 -16.02 0.87
C PHE A 75 -3.14 -16.63 -0.35
N GLU A 76 -3.93 -17.16 -1.28
CA GLU A 76 -3.45 -17.97 -2.40
C GLU A 76 -2.55 -17.17 -3.36
N ALA A 77 -2.72 -15.85 -3.48
CA ALA A 77 -1.84 -15.00 -4.27
C ALA A 77 -0.36 -15.13 -3.85
N LEU A 78 -0.08 -15.35 -2.56
CA LEU A 78 1.27 -15.55 -2.02
C LEU A 78 1.87 -16.93 -2.36
N GLU A 79 1.02 -17.91 -2.70
CA GLU A 79 1.46 -19.23 -3.16
C GLU A 79 1.84 -19.21 -4.64
N GLY A 80 1.12 -18.42 -5.43
CA GLY A 80 1.45 -18.19 -6.84
C GLY A 80 2.77 -17.45 -7.00
N ARG A 81 3.02 -16.44 -6.16
CA ARG A 81 4.29 -15.69 -6.13
C ARG A 81 4.52 -15.02 -4.78
N LYS A 82 5.75 -15.14 -4.28
CA LYS A 82 6.25 -14.31 -3.17
C LYS A 82 6.54 -12.88 -3.68
N PRO A 83 5.88 -11.84 -3.15
CA PRO A 83 6.18 -10.47 -3.54
C PRO A 83 7.59 -10.08 -3.09
N ILE A 84 8.24 -9.22 -3.88
CA ILE A 84 9.45 -8.53 -3.45
C ILE A 84 9.03 -7.42 -2.48
N VAL A 85 9.69 -7.30 -1.33
CA VAL A 85 9.53 -6.14 -0.44
C VAL A 85 10.76 -5.26 -0.60
N ALA A 86 10.57 -4.00 -0.99
CA ALA A 86 11.67 -3.06 -1.18
C ALA A 86 11.42 -1.74 -0.45
N VAL A 87 12.45 -1.26 0.23
CA VAL A 87 12.42 0.01 0.97
C VAL A 87 12.75 1.15 0.01
N GLY A 88 11.91 2.17 -0.03
CA GLY A 88 12.03 3.31 -0.94
C GLY A 88 12.37 4.61 -0.21
N ALA A 89 11.72 5.68 -0.63
CA ALA A 89 11.98 7.03 -0.14
C ALA A 89 11.68 7.17 1.37
N GLU A 90 12.60 7.82 2.09
CA GLU A 90 12.46 8.13 3.52
C GLU A 90 11.91 9.54 3.76
N GLU A 91 11.98 10.44 2.78
CA GLU A 91 11.60 11.85 2.87
C GLU A 91 11.00 12.33 1.53
N PRO A 92 10.13 13.36 1.53
CA PRO A 92 9.62 13.97 0.30
C PRO A 92 10.73 14.63 -0.53
N LEU A 93 10.46 14.88 -1.81
CA LEU A 93 11.43 15.45 -2.74
C LEU A 93 11.91 16.85 -2.37
N ALA A 94 11.02 17.72 -1.88
CA ALA A 94 11.36 19.11 -1.62
C ALA A 94 10.76 19.68 -0.33
N GLU A 95 9.68 19.08 0.19
CA GLU A 95 8.91 19.60 1.32
C GLU A 95 9.45 19.08 2.66
N HIS A 96 8.87 19.54 3.76
CA HIS A 96 9.16 18.95 5.07
C HIS A 96 8.41 17.63 5.22
N MET A 97 9.09 16.60 5.72
CA MET A 97 8.43 15.34 6.03
C MET A 97 7.33 15.58 7.07
N MET A 98 6.10 15.18 6.73
CA MET A 98 5.01 15.10 7.68
C MET A 98 4.60 13.64 7.80
N VAL A 99 4.28 13.22 9.03
CA VAL A 99 3.72 11.91 9.32
C VAL A 99 2.32 12.09 9.90
N ALA A 100 1.41 11.15 9.64
CA ALA A 100 0.03 11.17 10.15
C ALA A 100 -0.12 10.35 11.45
N ASP A 101 0.88 10.40 12.32
CA ASP A 101 0.94 9.68 13.59
C ASP A 101 -0.23 10.02 14.53
N PHE A 102 -0.78 11.23 14.43
CA PHE A 102 -1.98 11.64 15.17
C PHE A 102 -3.22 10.80 14.84
N PHE A 103 -3.37 10.36 13.58
CA PHE A 103 -4.52 9.56 13.13
C PHE A 103 -4.22 8.06 13.21
N HIS A 104 -3.04 7.65 12.75
CA HIS A 104 -2.66 6.24 12.65
C HIS A 104 -1.86 5.72 13.86
N GLY A 105 -1.51 6.56 14.84
CA GLY A 105 -0.59 6.21 15.92
C GLY A 105 0.88 6.31 15.51
N VAL A 106 1.80 6.36 16.49
CA VAL A 106 3.25 6.55 16.27
C VAL A 106 3.88 5.49 15.36
N ASP A 107 3.26 4.31 15.27
CA ASP A 107 3.69 3.20 14.44
C ASP A 107 2.79 2.95 13.21
N GLY A 108 1.74 3.74 13.01
CA GLY A 108 0.81 3.59 11.88
C GLY A 108 -0.32 2.58 12.13
N LEU A 109 -0.29 1.86 13.26
CA LEU A 109 -1.26 0.83 13.64
C LEU A 109 -1.81 1.03 15.05
N GLY A 110 -2.01 2.29 15.45
CA GLY A 110 -2.62 2.67 16.73
C GLY A 110 -1.70 2.49 17.94
N GLY A 111 -0.39 2.37 17.75
CA GLY A 111 0.60 2.20 18.81
C GLY A 111 0.78 0.75 19.31
N ILE A 112 0.39 -0.25 18.50
CA ILE A 112 0.51 -1.67 18.85
C ILE A 112 1.96 -2.07 19.16
N HIS A 113 2.93 -1.58 18.40
CA HIS A 113 4.33 -1.93 18.58
C HIS A 113 4.91 -1.51 19.93
N HIS A 114 4.33 -0.47 20.54
CA HIS A 114 4.69 -0.03 21.88
C HIS A 114 3.82 -0.67 22.97
N SER A 115 2.50 -0.72 22.76
CA SER A 115 1.53 -1.23 23.75
C SER A 115 1.53 -2.76 23.87
N HIS A 116 1.86 -3.46 22.79
CA HIS A 116 1.87 -4.92 22.69
C HIS A 116 3.18 -5.40 22.02
N PRO A 117 4.34 -5.20 22.66
CA PRO A 117 5.63 -5.52 22.04
C PRO A 117 5.78 -7.01 21.68
N HIS A 118 5.09 -7.90 22.40
CA HIS A 118 5.05 -9.34 22.14
C HIS A 118 4.35 -9.71 20.81
N LEU A 119 3.54 -8.80 20.25
CA LEU A 119 2.90 -8.96 18.94
C LEU A 119 3.76 -8.40 17.80
N SER A 120 4.86 -7.72 18.14
CA SER A 120 5.81 -7.24 17.14
C SER A 120 6.81 -8.33 16.76
N PRO A 121 7.26 -8.37 15.50
CA PRO A 121 8.36 -9.25 15.11
C PRO A 121 9.65 -8.84 15.83
N ALA A 122 10.45 -9.83 16.22
CA ALA A 122 11.82 -9.58 16.69
C ALA A 122 12.60 -8.84 15.59
N GLU A 123 13.49 -7.90 15.93
CA GLU A 123 14.15 -7.05 14.93
C GLU A 123 15.19 -7.75 14.05
N THR A 124 15.30 -9.08 14.14
CA THR A 124 16.23 -9.91 13.34
C THR A 124 16.00 -9.76 11.83
N TRP A 125 14.77 -9.47 11.40
CA TRP A 125 14.42 -9.20 10.00
C TRP A 125 15.15 -8.00 9.40
N LYS A 126 15.65 -7.05 10.20
CA LYS A 126 16.40 -5.88 9.69
C LYS A 126 17.66 -6.30 8.92
N SER A 127 18.22 -7.47 9.22
CA SER A 127 19.39 -8.02 8.53
C SER A 127 19.06 -8.46 7.09
N LEU A 128 17.81 -8.83 6.80
CA LEU A 128 17.37 -9.29 5.48
C LEU A 128 17.45 -8.20 4.40
N PHE A 129 17.40 -6.93 4.81
CA PHE A 129 17.41 -5.76 3.92
C PHE A 129 18.78 -5.09 3.84
N LYS A 130 19.82 -5.70 4.43
CA LYS A 130 21.19 -5.17 4.42
C LYS A 130 22.10 -6.08 3.60
N PRO A 131 23.09 -5.53 2.89
CA PRO A 131 24.11 -6.34 2.24
C PRO A 131 24.80 -7.26 3.25
N THR A 132 24.91 -8.54 2.89
CA THR A 132 25.61 -9.53 3.72
C THR A 132 27.12 -9.38 3.51
N PRO A 133 27.92 -9.13 4.57
CA PRO A 133 29.36 -9.09 4.44
C PRO A 133 29.93 -10.49 4.12
N GLU A 134 30.86 -10.58 3.17
CA GLU A 134 31.58 -11.82 2.86
C GLU A 134 33.04 -11.75 3.38
N PRO A 135 33.58 -12.85 3.95
CA PRO A 135 32.94 -14.16 4.18
C PRO A 135 32.17 -14.22 5.53
N LEU A 136 31.04 -14.92 5.56
CA LEU A 136 30.33 -15.28 6.79
C LEU A 136 30.94 -16.52 7.45
N SER A 137 30.94 -16.58 8.78
CA SER A 137 31.14 -17.82 9.52
C SER A 137 29.96 -18.78 9.35
N ALA A 138 30.17 -20.07 9.63
CA ALA A 138 29.10 -21.08 9.56
C ALA A 138 27.91 -20.78 10.50
N GLU A 139 28.19 -20.18 11.66
CA GLU A 139 27.17 -19.76 12.63
C GLU A 139 26.34 -18.59 12.10
N GLU A 140 26.99 -17.55 11.55
CA GLU A 140 26.30 -16.40 10.96
C GLU A 140 25.44 -16.80 9.74
N ALA A 141 25.94 -17.74 8.92
CA ALA A 141 25.18 -18.27 7.80
C ALA A 141 23.94 -19.04 8.27
N ALA A 142 24.06 -19.88 9.31
CA ALA A 142 22.95 -20.63 9.87
C ALA A 142 21.89 -19.71 10.51
N GLU A 143 22.30 -18.66 11.21
CA GLU A 143 21.36 -17.67 11.77
C GLU A 143 20.64 -16.88 10.67
N LEU A 144 21.35 -16.47 9.61
CA LEU A 144 20.72 -15.80 8.47
C LEU A 144 19.69 -16.69 7.78
N GLU A 145 19.97 -17.98 7.60
CA GLU A 145 19.00 -18.92 7.03
C GLU A 145 17.77 -19.10 7.93
N LYS A 146 17.92 -19.19 9.26
CA LYS A 146 16.77 -19.23 10.19
C LYS A 146 15.88 -17.99 10.05
N VAL A 147 16.47 -16.81 9.90
CA VAL A 147 15.72 -15.56 9.71
C VAL A 147 14.99 -15.57 8.37
N LYS A 148 15.59 -16.09 7.30
CA LYS A 148 14.92 -16.24 6.00
C LYS A 148 13.75 -17.23 6.07
N GLU A 149 13.92 -18.36 6.76
CA GLU A 149 12.87 -19.36 6.97
C GLU A 149 11.69 -18.78 7.76
N ALA A 150 11.96 -17.98 8.79
CA ALA A 150 10.92 -17.30 9.59
C ALA A 150 10.18 -16.18 8.82
N HIS A 151 10.71 -15.74 7.69
CA HIS A 151 10.13 -14.68 6.85
C HIS A 151 9.93 -15.17 5.41
N SER A 152 9.33 -16.36 5.29
CA SER A 152 9.27 -17.11 4.04
C SER A 152 8.31 -16.54 3.00
N LEU A 153 7.37 -15.65 3.38
CA LEU A 153 6.27 -15.19 2.52
C LEU A 153 6.62 -14.03 1.57
N PHE A 154 7.81 -13.44 1.69
CA PHE A 154 8.28 -12.38 0.79
C PHE A 154 9.75 -12.56 0.44
N THR A 155 10.21 -11.82 -0.58
CA THR A 155 11.62 -11.72 -0.93
C THR A 155 12.14 -10.33 -0.59
N PRO A 156 13.08 -10.16 0.35
CA PRO A 156 13.64 -8.85 0.67
C PRO A 156 14.50 -8.33 -0.49
N SER A 157 14.34 -7.06 -0.85
CA SER A 157 15.23 -6.37 -1.78
C SER A 157 16.37 -5.69 -1.05
N LEU A 158 17.58 -5.79 -1.61
CA LEU A 158 18.74 -4.98 -1.20
C LEU A 158 18.85 -3.66 -1.97
N LYS A 159 18.01 -3.47 -2.99
CA LYS A 159 17.94 -2.24 -3.79
C LYS A 159 16.76 -1.37 -3.39
N PRO A 160 16.88 -0.04 -3.55
CA PRO A 160 15.78 0.88 -3.33
C PRO A 160 14.55 0.54 -4.17
N ALA A 161 13.37 0.86 -3.65
CA ALA A 161 12.12 0.46 -4.28
C ALA A 161 11.93 0.98 -5.72
N HIS A 162 12.35 2.22 -6.00
CA HIS A 162 12.31 2.79 -7.36
C HIS A 162 13.22 2.04 -8.35
N GLU A 163 14.35 1.48 -7.90
CA GLU A 163 15.24 0.69 -8.77
C GLU A 163 14.66 -0.70 -9.06
N GLU A 164 14.09 -1.37 -8.06
CA GLU A 164 13.40 -2.65 -8.24
C GLU A 164 12.17 -2.50 -9.14
N MET A 165 11.42 -1.41 -8.99
CA MET A 165 10.30 -1.08 -9.86
C MET A 165 10.75 -0.97 -11.33
N LEU A 166 11.81 -0.21 -11.61
CA LEU A 166 12.38 -0.10 -12.94
C LEU A 166 12.94 -1.44 -13.46
N ARG A 167 13.54 -2.25 -12.58
CA ARG A 167 14.01 -3.60 -12.95
C ARG A 167 12.85 -4.47 -13.41
N LEU A 168 11.76 -4.53 -12.63
CA LEU A 168 10.56 -5.29 -13.00
C LEU A 168 9.94 -4.79 -14.31
N LEU A 169 9.81 -3.47 -14.51
CA LEU A 169 9.30 -2.92 -15.76
C LEU A 169 10.22 -3.20 -16.96
N ARG A 170 11.54 -3.31 -16.75
CA ARG A 170 12.50 -3.63 -17.80
C ARG A 170 12.47 -5.09 -18.21
N GLU A 171 12.34 -5.99 -17.24
CA GLU A 171 12.35 -7.45 -17.41
C GLU A 171 11.01 -8.03 -17.91
N ASN A 172 9.95 -7.22 -17.96
CA ASN A 172 8.63 -7.65 -18.40
C ASN A 172 8.19 -6.88 -19.66
N GLU A 173 7.31 -7.50 -20.44
CA GLU A 173 6.73 -6.85 -21.62
C GLU A 173 5.98 -5.57 -21.23
N PRO A 174 6.05 -4.51 -22.06
CA PRO A 174 5.25 -3.30 -21.85
C PRO A 174 3.75 -3.62 -21.69
N ASP A 175 3.04 -2.79 -20.95
CA ASP A 175 1.59 -2.90 -20.73
C ASP A 175 1.13 -4.16 -19.99
N THR A 176 2.04 -4.85 -19.29
CA THR A 176 1.70 -6.03 -18.48
C THR A 176 1.61 -5.78 -16.98
N ILE A 177 2.25 -4.72 -16.46
CA ILE A 177 2.31 -4.41 -15.03
C ILE A 177 1.50 -3.13 -14.75
N THR A 178 0.61 -3.17 -13.76
CA THR A 178 -0.04 -1.98 -13.19
C THR A 178 0.62 -1.61 -11.88
N ILE A 179 0.87 -0.32 -11.64
CA ILE A 179 1.27 0.16 -10.31
C ILE A 179 0.02 0.65 -9.59
N VAL A 180 -0.22 0.16 -8.38
CA VAL A 180 -1.26 0.62 -7.46
C VAL A 180 -0.56 1.42 -6.38
N ALA A 181 -0.60 2.75 -6.48
CA ALA A 181 0.00 3.68 -5.53
C ALA A 181 -1.07 4.10 -4.51
N ILE A 182 -0.89 3.67 -3.28
CA ILE A 182 -1.75 3.97 -2.12
C ILE A 182 -1.01 4.78 -1.05
N GLY A 183 0.23 5.19 -1.33
CA GLY A 183 0.98 6.15 -0.53
C GLY A 183 1.50 7.35 -1.34
N PRO A 184 2.36 8.19 -0.73
CA PRO A 184 2.98 9.32 -1.43
C PRO A 184 3.77 8.90 -2.68
N LEU A 185 3.64 9.67 -3.76
CA LEU A 185 4.12 9.28 -5.10
C LEU A 185 5.64 9.39 -5.30
N THR A 186 6.42 9.49 -4.22
CA THR A 186 7.85 9.81 -4.21
C THR A 186 8.67 8.74 -4.93
N ASN A 187 8.42 7.46 -4.64
CA ASN A 187 9.11 6.35 -5.31
C ASN A 187 8.86 6.37 -6.83
N LEU A 188 7.62 6.60 -7.24
CA LEU A 188 7.24 6.67 -8.65
C LEU A 188 7.88 7.87 -9.34
N ALA A 189 7.90 9.04 -8.70
CA ALA A 189 8.55 10.24 -9.24
C ALA A 189 10.06 10.04 -9.42
N ILE A 190 10.73 9.39 -8.46
CA ILE A 190 12.15 9.03 -8.58
C ILE A 190 12.37 8.02 -9.71
N ALA A 191 11.57 6.95 -9.78
CA ALA A 191 11.67 5.94 -10.84
C ALA A 191 11.49 6.58 -12.23
N ALA A 192 10.44 7.37 -12.39
CA ALA A 192 10.13 8.05 -13.64
C ALA A 192 11.21 9.06 -14.04
N ALA A 193 11.82 9.77 -13.08
CA ALA A 193 12.91 10.70 -13.38
C ALA A 193 14.24 9.99 -13.72
N THR A 194 14.45 8.80 -13.16
CA THR A 194 15.67 8.01 -13.35
C THR A 194 15.72 7.36 -14.75
N ASP A 195 14.62 6.74 -15.17
CA ASP A 195 14.51 6.07 -16.47
C ASP A 195 13.07 6.21 -17.01
N PRO A 196 12.74 7.38 -17.61
CA PRO A 196 11.37 7.69 -18.04
C PRO A 196 10.80 6.68 -19.02
N GLU A 197 11.60 6.19 -19.97
CA GLU A 197 11.16 5.25 -21.00
C GLU A 197 10.86 3.87 -20.42
N THR A 198 11.70 3.37 -19.50
CA THR A 198 11.39 2.14 -18.78
C THR A 198 10.17 2.30 -17.88
N PHE A 199 10.05 3.43 -17.15
CA PHE A 199 8.88 3.68 -16.31
C PHE A 199 7.59 3.71 -17.14
N LEU A 200 7.64 4.36 -18.30
CA LEU A 200 6.51 4.45 -19.20
C LEU A 200 6.04 3.10 -19.72
N LYS A 201 6.80 2.00 -19.63
CA LYS A 201 6.32 0.64 -19.97
C LYS A 201 5.17 0.14 -19.08
N VAL A 202 4.92 0.79 -17.94
CA VAL A 202 3.79 0.48 -17.07
C VAL A 202 2.46 0.57 -17.85
N LYS A 203 1.55 -0.38 -17.62
CA LYS A 203 0.22 -0.40 -18.24
C LYS A 203 -0.61 0.82 -17.86
N GLU A 204 -0.63 1.09 -16.56
CA GLU A 204 -1.33 2.20 -15.93
C GLU A 204 -0.83 2.36 -14.50
N VAL A 205 -0.97 3.56 -13.95
CA VAL A 205 -0.82 3.83 -12.52
C VAL A 205 -2.19 4.14 -11.94
N VAL A 206 -2.62 3.32 -10.98
CA VAL A 206 -3.83 3.55 -10.19
C VAL A 206 -3.40 4.25 -8.92
N VAL A 207 -3.95 5.43 -8.66
CA VAL A 207 -3.52 6.29 -7.54
C VAL A 207 -4.69 6.49 -6.59
N MET A 208 -4.55 6.06 -5.33
CA MET A 208 -5.35 6.62 -4.24
C MET A 208 -4.76 7.99 -3.92
N GLY A 209 -5.53 9.04 -4.20
CA GLY A 209 -5.10 10.38 -3.87
C GLY A 209 -5.86 11.47 -4.59
N GLY A 210 -5.71 12.68 -4.07
CA GLY A 210 -6.38 13.88 -4.58
C GLY A 210 -7.81 14.04 -4.09
N ALA A 211 -8.33 15.26 -4.26
CA ALA A 211 -9.71 15.62 -3.99
C ALA A 211 -10.15 16.55 -5.13
N VAL A 212 -11.09 16.10 -5.97
CA VAL A 212 -11.43 16.77 -7.25
C VAL A 212 -12.60 17.73 -7.05
N ASN A 213 -13.74 17.22 -6.60
CA ASN A 213 -14.97 17.95 -6.26
C ASN A 213 -15.41 17.63 -4.82
N TRP A 214 -14.45 17.28 -3.96
CA TRP A 214 -14.65 16.96 -2.56
C TRP A 214 -13.65 17.75 -1.71
N PRO A 215 -13.96 18.10 -0.44
CA PRO A 215 -12.97 18.68 0.46
C PRO A 215 -11.78 17.76 0.66
N GLY A 216 -10.59 18.34 0.80
CA GLY A 216 -9.41 17.59 1.22
C GLY A 216 -9.47 17.17 2.70
N ASN A 217 -8.73 16.12 3.04
CA ASN A 217 -8.63 15.60 4.41
C ASN A 217 -7.41 16.15 5.19
N MET A 218 -6.48 16.86 4.52
CA MET A 218 -5.35 17.55 5.16
C MET A 218 -5.50 19.07 5.17
N THR A 219 -5.93 19.62 4.04
CA THR A 219 -6.35 21.02 3.92
C THR A 219 -7.68 21.05 3.18
N PRO A 220 -8.44 22.17 3.16
CA PRO A 220 -9.70 22.23 2.43
C PRO A 220 -9.62 21.79 0.97
N GLY A 221 -8.44 21.84 0.32
CA GLY A 221 -8.24 21.42 -1.06
C GLY A 221 -7.16 20.36 -1.28
N ALA A 222 -6.62 19.74 -0.23
CA ALA A 222 -5.55 18.75 -0.39
C ALA A 222 -5.85 17.45 0.37
N GLU A 223 -5.68 16.36 -0.35
CA GLU A 223 -5.69 14.98 0.17
C GLU A 223 -4.27 14.59 0.64
N PHE A 224 -4.20 13.74 1.67
CA PHE A 224 -2.98 13.33 2.37
C PHE A 224 -1.82 12.88 1.48
N ASN A 225 -1.97 11.84 0.68
CA ASN A 225 -0.89 11.28 -0.15
C ASN A 225 -0.34 12.31 -1.14
N THR A 226 -1.23 13.09 -1.74
CA THR A 226 -0.85 14.19 -2.64
C THR A 226 -0.17 15.33 -1.89
N TYR A 227 -0.60 15.63 -0.66
CA TYR A 227 -0.01 16.67 0.18
C TYR A 227 1.35 16.28 0.77
N ALA A 228 1.55 14.99 1.06
CA ALA A 228 2.77 14.47 1.67
C ALA A 228 3.99 14.61 0.76
N ASP A 229 3.80 14.59 -0.57
CA ASP A 229 4.80 15.03 -1.54
C ASP A 229 4.14 15.63 -2.78
N SER A 230 3.81 16.92 -2.70
CA SER A 230 3.10 17.63 -3.77
C SER A 230 3.93 17.73 -5.05
N ILE A 231 5.26 17.77 -4.92
CA ILE A 231 6.19 17.82 -6.04
C ILE A 231 6.24 16.48 -6.75
N ALA A 232 6.31 15.37 -6.03
CA ALA A 232 6.27 14.03 -6.63
C ALA A 232 4.96 13.81 -7.37
N ALA A 233 3.82 14.18 -6.78
CA ALA A 233 2.51 14.08 -7.41
C ALA A 233 2.43 14.91 -8.70
N ALA A 234 2.84 16.19 -8.65
CA ALA A 234 2.84 17.06 -9.82
C ALA A 234 3.75 16.53 -10.95
N ARG A 235 4.93 15.98 -10.60
CA ARG A 235 5.84 15.38 -11.58
C ARG A 235 5.25 14.14 -12.24
N LEU A 236 4.63 13.25 -11.47
CA LEU A 236 3.99 12.06 -12.02
C LEU A 236 2.82 12.44 -12.95
N TYR A 237 1.95 13.36 -12.52
CA TYR A 237 0.82 13.81 -13.32
C TYR A 237 1.24 14.57 -14.58
N ALA A 238 2.40 15.24 -14.58
CA ALA A 238 2.92 15.87 -15.78
C ALA A 238 3.17 14.87 -16.92
N LEU A 239 3.47 13.60 -16.62
CA LEU A 239 3.65 12.56 -17.64
C LEU A 239 2.35 12.17 -18.35
N THR A 240 1.19 12.60 -17.85
CA THR A 240 -0.10 12.44 -18.54
C THR A 240 -0.28 13.44 -19.67
N SER A 241 0.54 14.50 -19.73
CA SER A 241 0.51 15.53 -20.78
C SER A 241 1.36 15.11 -21.99
N PRO A 242 0.96 15.45 -23.24
CA PRO A 242 1.83 15.26 -24.40
C PRO A 242 3.09 16.14 -24.34
N ASN A 243 3.11 17.16 -23.49
CA ASN A 243 4.27 17.97 -23.17
C ASN A 243 4.36 18.15 -21.65
N PRO A 244 5.07 17.25 -20.93
CA PRO A 244 5.15 17.32 -19.48
C PRO A 244 5.68 18.66 -18.96
N LEU A 245 6.55 19.35 -19.73
CA LEU A 245 7.14 20.63 -19.33
C LEU A 245 6.10 21.73 -19.06
N THR A 246 4.90 21.64 -19.64
CA THR A 246 3.84 22.65 -19.42
C THR A 246 3.20 22.55 -18.03
N THR A 247 3.30 21.39 -17.39
CA THR A 247 2.69 21.11 -16.07
C THR A 247 3.70 20.68 -15.02
N MET A 248 5.00 20.66 -15.35
CA MET A 248 6.05 20.39 -14.38
C MET A 248 6.02 21.44 -13.25
N PRO A 249 6.16 21.04 -11.98
CA PRO A 249 6.28 22.00 -10.91
C PRO A 249 7.53 22.87 -11.11
N PRO A 250 7.49 24.15 -10.71
CA PRO A 250 8.66 25.02 -10.82
C PRO A 250 9.83 24.38 -10.06
N SER A 251 11.04 24.51 -10.62
CA SER A 251 12.24 24.06 -9.93
C SER A 251 12.41 24.88 -8.65
N LEU A 252 12.07 24.30 -7.51
CA LEU A 252 12.29 24.91 -6.21
C LEU A 252 13.82 24.97 -5.99
N GLY A 253 14.40 26.16 -6.16
CA GLY A 253 15.85 26.35 -6.15
C GLY A 253 16.51 25.86 -4.85
N LYS A 254 17.72 25.30 -4.97
CA LYS A 254 18.68 24.94 -3.91
C LYS A 254 18.16 24.14 -2.70
N GLY A 255 16.98 23.52 -2.78
CA GLY A 255 16.53 22.51 -1.82
C GLY A 255 17.22 21.16 -2.03
N LYS A 256 17.09 20.25 -1.05
CA LYS A 256 17.54 18.85 -1.17
C LYS A 256 16.90 18.21 -2.43
N LYS A 257 17.67 17.38 -3.14
CA LYS A 257 17.22 16.41 -4.17
C LYS A 257 16.25 16.92 -5.27
N SER A 258 16.65 17.94 -6.03
CA SER A 258 15.95 18.26 -7.28
C SER A 258 16.14 17.15 -8.32
N LEU A 259 15.04 16.49 -8.73
CA LEU A 259 15.03 15.51 -9.80
C LEU A 259 15.18 16.18 -11.18
N PRO A 260 15.92 15.59 -12.13
CA PRO A 260 16.14 16.17 -13.46
C PRO A 260 14.83 16.38 -14.23
N ALA A 261 14.79 17.32 -15.17
CA ALA A 261 13.64 17.48 -16.05
C ALA A 261 13.46 16.24 -16.95
N TYR A 262 12.21 15.95 -17.32
CA TYR A 262 11.94 14.90 -18.30
C TYR A 262 12.48 15.28 -19.69
N PRO A 263 12.87 14.29 -20.53
CA PRO A 263 13.21 14.52 -21.93
C PRO A 263 12.08 15.25 -22.68
N GLN A 264 12.44 16.02 -23.71
CA GLN A 264 11.46 16.75 -24.53
C GLN A 264 10.51 15.80 -25.28
N ASN A 265 11.01 14.64 -25.69
CA ASN A 265 10.24 13.63 -26.40
C ASN A 265 10.20 12.37 -25.55
N LEU A 266 8.99 11.91 -25.24
CA LEU A 266 8.72 10.64 -24.58
C LEU A 266 7.98 9.74 -25.57
N SER A 267 8.19 8.42 -25.48
CA SER A 267 7.53 7.47 -26.37
C SER A 267 6.01 7.45 -26.25
N ARG A 268 5.47 7.77 -25.07
CA ARG A 268 4.03 7.85 -24.78
C ARG A 268 3.71 8.65 -23.53
N GLN A 269 2.42 8.95 -23.36
CA GLN A 269 1.88 9.51 -22.12
C GLN A 269 1.62 8.41 -21.10
N LEU A 270 1.74 8.76 -19.82
CA LEU A 270 1.36 7.90 -18.71
C LEU A 270 -0.16 7.81 -18.60
N ASN A 271 -0.70 6.60 -18.50
CA ASN A 271 -2.10 6.39 -18.17
C ASN A 271 -2.26 6.35 -16.65
N VAL A 272 -3.00 7.33 -16.09
CA VAL A 272 -3.27 7.44 -14.66
C VAL A 272 -4.77 7.28 -14.40
N LYS A 273 -5.12 6.46 -13.42
CA LYS A 273 -6.48 6.34 -12.89
C LYS A 273 -6.50 6.83 -11.46
N LEU A 274 -7.22 7.92 -11.22
CA LEU A 274 -7.31 8.56 -9.91
C LEU A 274 -8.49 7.99 -9.12
N PHE A 275 -8.25 7.68 -7.85
CA PHE A 275 -9.23 7.37 -6.82
C PHE A 275 -9.21 8.49 -5.78
N PRO A 276 -9.80 9.65 -6.10
CA PRO A 276 -9.83 10.77 -5.19
C PRO A 276 -10.84 10.56 -4.06
N LEU A 277 -10.79 11.43 -3.05
CA LEU A 277 -11.72 11.42 -1.92
C LEU A 277 -13.18 11.40 -2.33
N ASP A 278 -13.54 12.06 -3.44
CA ASP A 278 -14.88 12.01 -4.03
C ASP A 278 -15.46 10.59 -4.21
N ILE A 279 -14.59 9.65 -4.54
CA ILE A 279 -14.94 8.24 -4.79
C ILE A 279 -14.75 7.44 -3.50
N THR A 280 -13.62 7.62 -2.83
CA THR A 280 -13.19 6.75 -1.75
C THR A 280 -13.92 7.01 -0.44
N GLU A 281 -14.30 8.27 -0.15
CA GLU A 281 -15.04 8.65 1.07
C GLU A 281 -16.39 7.95 1.21
N GLN A 282 -17.01 7.55 0.09
CA GLN A 282 -18.30 6.87 0.09
C GLN A 282 -18.23 5.40 0.52
N HIS A 283 -17.02 4.84 0.62
CA HIS A 283 -16.79 3.43 0.91
C HIS A 283 -16.32 3.26 2.35
N LEU A 284 -17.28 3.00 3.24
CA LEU A 284 -17.03 2.87 4.67
C LEU A 284 -17.06 1.39 5.09
N LEU A 285 -16.15 0.99 5.97
CA LEU A 285 -16.27 -0.19 6.83
C LEU A 285 -16.86 0.24 8.19
N PRO A 286 -18.17 0.06 8.42
CA PRO A 286 -18.78 0.42 9.69
C PRO A 286 -18.22 -0.45 10.81
N ARG A 287 -18.00 0.14 11.99
CA ARG A 287 -17.57 -0.57 13.19
C ARG A 287 -18.55 -1.70 13.55
N THR A 288 -19.85 -1.46 13.40
CA THR A 288 -20.91 -2.45 13.67
C THR A 288 -20.78 -3.67 12.75
N LEU A 289 -20.51 -3.44 11.46
CA LEU A 289 -20.26 -4.50 10.50
C LEU A 289 -19.01 -5.29 10.90
N PHE A 290 -17.90 -4.61 11.16
CA PHE A 290 -16.66 -5.24 11.62
C PHE A 290 -16.89 -6.13 12.85
N ASN A 291 -17.52 -5.58 13.90
CA ASN A 291 -17.86 -6.31 15.13
C ASN A 291 -18.66 -7.58 14.85
N SER A 292 -19.67 -7.49 13.97
CA SER A 292 -20.52 -8.64 13.63
C SER A 292 -19.74 -9.81 12.98
N TYR A 293 -18.61 -9.53 12.33
CA TYR A 293 -17.72 -10.55 11.79
C TYR A 293 -16.75 -11.09 12.85
N ILE A 294 -16.11 -10.20 13.63
CA ILE A 294 -15.07 -10.62 14.58
C ILE A 294 -15.60 -11.33 15.84
N GLU A 295 -16.88 -11.14 16.17
CA GLU A 295 -17.55 -11.84 17.28
C GLU A 295 -17.93 -13.30 16.95
N SER A 296 -17.71 -13.75 15.71
CA SER A 296 -17.99 -15.13 15.31
C SER A 296 -17.13 -16.14 16.06
N GLU A 297 -17.76 -17.17 16.65
CA GLU A 297 -17.05 -18.31 17.25
C GLU A 297 -16.09 -19.01 16.26
N ALA A 298 -16.37 -18.92 14.96
CA ALA A 298 -15.52 -19.47 13.90
C ALA A 298 -14.15 -18.78 13.79
N LEU A 299 -13.97 -17.61 14.41
CA LEU A 299 -12.70 -16.88 14.47
C LEU A 299 -12.02 -16.98 15.84
N SER A 300 -12.55 -17.79 16.76
CA SER A 300 -11.95 -17.97 18.08
C SER A 300 -10.54 -18.55 17.98
N GLY A 301 -9.56 -17.78 18.50
CA GLY A 301 -8.13 -18.11 18.45
C GLY A 301 -7.45 -17.85 17.10
N SER A 302 -8.09 -17.13 16.17
CA SER A 302 -7.45 -16.69 14.92
C SER A 302 -6.39 -15.63 15.21
N PRO A 303 -5.09 -15.87 14.89
CA PRO A 303 -4.04 -14.89 15.11
C PRO A 303 -4.25 -13.60 14.33
N LEU A 304 -4.77 -13.68 13.10
CA LEU A 304 -5.02 -12.49 12.29
C LEU A 304 -6.18 -11.66 12.87
N LYS A 305 -7.25 -12.32 13.35
CA LYS A 305 -8.36 -11.64 14.03
C LYS A 305 -7.87 -10.90 15.28
N GLU A 306 -7.08 -11.56 16.13
CA GLU A 306 -6.54 -10.95 17.35
C GLU A 306 -5.68 -9.71 17.05
N TRP A 307 -4.83 -9.77 16.02
CA TRP A 307 -4.01 -8.63 15.63
C TRP A 307 -4.80 -7.51 14.95
N ALA A 308 -5.69 -7.85 14.02
CA ALA A 308 -6.51 -6.89 13.29
C ALA A 308 -7.48 -6.13 14.21
N GLU A 309 -8.07 -6.82 15.18
CA GLU A 309 -8.97 -6.21 16.16
C GLU A 309 -8.27 -5.09 16.95
N LEU A 310 -7.00 -5.26 17.31
CA LEU A 310 -6.27 -4.25 18.10
C LEU A 310 -6.16 -2.91 17.38
N PHE A 311 -5.73 -2.91 16.10
CA PHE A 311 -5.54 -1.64 15.40
C PHE A 311 -6.89 -1.06 14.95
N LEU A 312 -7.83 -1.88 14.47
CA LEU A 312 -9.13 -1.39 14.01
C LEU A 312 -9.97 -0.82 15.16
N VAL A 313 -10.00 -1.46 16.33
CA VAL A 313 -10.69 -0.91 17.50
C VAL A 313 -10.04 0.39 17.96
N SER A 314 -8.71 0.49 17.90
CA SER A 314 -7.99 1.73 18.20
C SER A 314 -8.40 2.84 17.22
N THR A 315 -8.44 2.55 15.92
CA THR A 315 -8.86 3.47 14.86
C THR A 315 -10.30 3.93 15.04
N PHE A 316 -11.25 3.02 15.28
CA PHE A 316 -12.63 3.42 15.54
C PHE A 316 -12.76 4.32 16.77
N ARG A 317 -12.00 4.05 17.83
CA ARG A 317 -11.97 4.93 19.01
C ARG A 317 -11.39 6.31 18.67
N LYS A 318 -10.36 6.36 17.84
CA LYS A 318 -9.77 7.63 17.37
C LYS A 318 -10.76 8.42 16.54
N ILE A 319 -11.42 7.80 15.56
CA ILE A 319 -12.43 8.44 14.70
C ILE A 319 -13.56 9.03 15.56
N ALA A 320 -14.09 8.24 16.51
CA ALA A 320 -15.11 8.71 17.44
C ALA A 320 -14.66 9.91 18.31
N SER A 321 -13.36 10.06 18.57
CA SER A 321 -12.81 11.17 19.34
C SER A 321 -12.63 12.46 18.53
N LEU A 322 -12.58 12.36 17.19
CA LEU A 322 -12.37 13.50 16.30
C LEU A 322 -13.66 14.26 16.00
N ASP A 323 -14.80 13.57 16.05
CA ASP A 323 -16.11 14.19 15.88
C ASP A 323 -17.12 13.59 16.86
N SER A 324 -17.46 14.38 17.89
CA SER A 324 -18.44 14.01 18.92
C SER A 324 -19.88 13.94 18.41
N HIS A 325 -20.14 14.37 17.17
CA HIS A 325 -21.46 14.33 16.55
C HIS A 325 -21.68 13.08 15.69
N LEU A 326 -20.66 12.25 15.49
CA LEU A 326 -20.81 10.97 14.79
C LEU A 326 -21.71 10.04 15.60
N ASP A 327 -22.75 9.53 14.93
CA ASP A 327 -23.60 8.48 15.49
C ASP A 327 -22.77 7.20 15.64
N ALA A 328 -23.00 6.48 16.74
CA ALA A 328 -22.33 5.21 17.03
C ALA A 328 -22.53 4.18 15.90
N GLU A 329 -23.62 4.27 15.14
CA GLU A 329 -23.90 3.43 13.97
C GLU A 329 -23.14 3.88 12.70
N THR A 330 -22.64 5.12 12.66
CA THR A 330 -21.93 5.71 11.51
C THR A 330 -20.41 5.72 11.65
N ILE A 331 -19.88 5.41 12.85
CA ILE A 331 -18.43 5.25 13.04
C ILE A 331 -17.93 4.11 12.15
N GLY A 332 -16.99 4.42 11.28
CA GLY A 332 -16.35 3.45 10.41
C GLY A 332 -15.02 3.95 9.89
N LEU A 333 -14.29 3.06 9.23
CA LEU A 333 -13.04 3.35 8.54
C LEU A 333 -13.36 3.53 7.06
N HIS A 334 -12.98 4.65 6.46
CA HIS A 334 -13.05 4.81 5.01
C HIS A 334 -12.01 3.90 4.37
N LEU A 335 -12.44 3.12 3.37
CA LEU A 335 -11.65 2.10 2.67
C LEU A 335 -11.03 2.72 1.42
N HIS A 336 -10.22 3.75 1.61
CA HIS A 336 -9.55 4.46 0.55
C HIS A 336 -8.60 3.54 -0.24
N ASP A 337 -7.71 2.84 0.47
CA ASP A 337 -6.69 2.01 -0.16
C ASP A 337 -7.26 0.66 -0.63
N PRO A 338 -8.09 -0.05 0.17
CA PRO A 338 -8.70 -1.29 -0.27
C PRO A 338 -9.56 -1.14 -1.52
N LEU A 339 -10.22 0.00 -1.72
CA LEU A 339 -11.02 0.24 -2.92
C LEU A 339 -10.16 0.25 -4.20
N THR A 340 -8.96 0.81 -4.14
CA THR A 340 -8.06 0.85 -5.32
C THR A 340 -7.56 -0.54 -5.70
N VAL A 341 -7.22 -1.37 -4.70
CA VAL A 341 -6.85 -2.77 -4.90
C VAL A 341 -8.05 -3.58 -5.40
N TRP A 342 -9.22 -3.39 -4.81
CA TRP A 342 -10.45 -4.06 -5.20
C TRP A 342 -10.83 -3.77 -6.66
N TRP A 343 -10.72 -2.52 -7.09
CA TRP A 343 -10.98 -2.15 -8.49
C TRP A 343 -10.10 -2.94 -9.44
N LYS A 344 -8.82 -3.16 -9.07
CA LYS A 344 -7.90 -3.94 -9.89
C LYS A 344 -8.26 -5.43 -9.91
N LEU A 345 -8.70 -5.99 -8.78
CA LEU A 345 -9.17 -7.39 -8.70
C LEU A 345 -10.32 -7.69 -9.66
N ARG A 346 -11.26 -6.75 -9.84
CA ARG A 346 -12.46 -6.95 -10.68
C ARG A 346 -12.19 -6.97 -12.19
N GLY A 347 -10.99 -6.58 -12.62
CA GLY A 347 -10.59 -6.54 -14.03
C GLY A 347 -11.33 -5.47 -14.85
N SER A 348 -10.71 -5.02 -15.94
CA SER A 348 -11.28 -4.04 -16.88
C SER A 348 -12.46 -4.57 -17.72
N GLY A 349 -12.84 -5.85 -17.56
CA GLY A 349 -13.88 -6.52 -18.35
C GLY A 349 -15.32 -6.29 -17.90
N GLN A 350 -15.55 -5.50 -16.84
CA GLN A 350 -16.89 -5.09 -16.41
C GLN A 350 -17.00 -3.56 -16.35
N GLU A 351 -16.83 -2.90 -17.50
CA GLU A 351 -17.20 -1.47 -17.67
C GLU A 351 -18.69 -1.19 -17.36
N GLY A 352 -19.52 -2.21 -17.13
CA GLY A 352 -20.92 -2.08 -16.72
C GLY A 352 -21.19 -2.01 -15.22
N ALA A 353 -20.18 -2.14 -14.33
CA ALA A 353 -20.41 -2.15 -12.87
C ALA A 353 -20.11 -0.81 -12.17
N ALA A 354 -19.59 0.19 -12.88
CA ALA A 354 -19.42 1.56 -12.36
C ALA A 354 -20.76 2.33 -12.22
N LEU A 355 -21.90 1.68 -12.48
CA LEU A 355 -23.26 2.16 -12.22
C LEU A 355 -23.82 1.49 -10.95
N TRP A 356 -23.24 1.78 -9.81
CA TRP A 356 -23.91 1.60 -8.51
C TRP A 356 -23.61 2.78 -7.59
N ILE A 357 -23.85 4.00 -8.10
CA ILE A 357 -23.97 5.19 -7.26
C ILE A 357 -25.17 5.99 -7.80
N GLY A 358 -26.24 6.03 -7.02
CA GLY A 358 -27.41 6.87 -7.27
C GLY A 358 -28.72 6.11 -7.50
N GLY A 359 -29.36 5.65 -6.42
CA GLY A 359 -30.74 5.18 -6.49
C GLY A 359 -31.17 4.41 -5.25
N SER A 360 -32.08 4.99 -4.48
CA SER A 360 -32.76 4.33 -3.37
C SER A 360 -33.36 2.98 -3.79
N GLY A 361 -33.02 1.90 -3.10
CA GLY A 361 -33.79 0.65 -3.20
C GLY A 361 -33.03 -0.66 -3.02
N ARG A 362 -33.15 -1.22 -1.82
CA ARG A 362 -33.08 -2.66 -1.46
C ARG A 362 -31.92 -3.48 -2.05
N CYS A 363 -30.95 -3.72 -1.18
CA CYS A 363 -30.03 -4.84 -1.20
C CYS A 363 -30.77 -6.18 -1.46
N ARG A 364 -30.47 -6.86 -2.58
CA ARG A 364 -30.78 -8.28 -2.76
C ARG A 364 -29.53 -9.09 -2.43
N ARG A 365 -29.65 -9.92 -1.39
CA ARG A 365 -28.71 -11.00 -1.06
C ARG A 365 -28.57 -11.94 -2.25
N GLY A 366 -27.35 -12.29 -2.60
CA GLY A 366 -26.96 -13.37 -3.49
C GLY A 366 -25.72 -14.03 -2.93
#